data_AF-A0A671USX3-F1
#
_entry.id   AF-A0A671USX3-F1
#
_cell.length_a   1.000
_cell.length_b   1.000
_cell.length_c   1.000
_cell.angle_alpha   90.00
_cell.angle_beta   90.00
_cell.angle_gamma   90.00
#
_symmetry.space_group_name_H-M   'P 1'
#
loop_
_entity.id
_entity.type
_entity.pdbx_description
1 polymer ?
#
loop_
_entity_poly.entity_id
_entity_poly.type
_entity_poly.pdbx_seq_one_letter_code
_entity_poly.pdbx_strand_id
1 'polypeptide(L)'
;MANDFVKTFVQMCKYLQDPSHVARFQNLCGVKGTFPVKAAKPDSGQSEPDFPGLRKRVQHGEQGSDVTVGNGATGDATAPQVNGMQGETPDGTSANVDLDTTRAKPLRKNSLTGDVGQEFLVHNKFLFYLFTFGTELGNEMFFIVFFPFLFWNIDALVSRRLIVVWAWNLFVGQSTKDMVRWSRPASPPVVKVEVFYNSEYSMPSTHAMTGTAIPFCLFMLTYGRWQYPFLFGFCVALSWSVLVCVSRVYMGMHSILEVITGFLYTLLILAFFQHTLDKIDNFYMTDHYAPLVIIVSHVSLGLVAFTLDSWSTSRGDTAQALGTGVGAALATHVNYQLGLLQDPPLSSLPLTLPPITIGLVVLSLVRFFIGVAVILVTRMVMKAVTIPFLCRLFGLPSDDVRQARQHMKVELPYRYIVYSVVGFSCVCVVPLLFRILNLA
;
A
#
# COMPACT_ATOMS: atom_id res chain seq x y z
N MET A 1 31.56 -25.63 12.16
CA MET A 1 30.40 -25.16 12.97
C MET A 1 29.87 -23.81 12.51
N ALA A 2 30.50 -22.66 12.77
CA ALA A 2 29.97 -21.35 12.31
C ALA A 2 29.84 -21.23 10.77
N ASN A 3 30.81 -21.79 10.03
CA ASN A 3 30.82 -21.76 8.57
C ASN A 3 29.73 -22.66 7.94
N ASP A 4 29.36 -23.76 8.61
CA ASP A 4 28.32 -24.69 8.13
C ASP A 4 26.92 -24.11 8.35
N PHE A 5 26.72 -23.42 9.48
CA PHE A 5 25.48 -22.71 9.77
C PHE A 5 25.22 -21.60 8.74
N VAL A 6 26.23 -20.77 8.44
CA VAL A 6 26.13 -19.71 7.43
C VAL A 6 25.82 -20.30 6.05
N LYS A 7 26.49 -21.37 5.64
CA LYS A 7 26.21 -22.04 4.36
C LYS A 7 24.77 -22.57 4.30
N THR A 8 24.30 -23.20 5.37
CA THR A 8 22.94 -23.74 5.47
C THR A 8 21.91 -22.62 5.38
N PHE A 9 22.13 -21.51 6.09
CA PHE A 9 21.26 -20.34 6.04
C PHE A 9 21.19 -19.72 4.63
N VAL A 10 22.35 -19.53 3.98
CA VAL A 10 22.41 -19.01 2.61
C VAL A 10 21.70 -19.93 1.63
N GLN A 11 21.84 -21.25 1.78
CA GLN A 11 21.16 -22.22 0.93
C GLN A 11 19.63 -22.17 1.14
N MET A 12 19.17 -22.02 2.37
CA MET A 12 17.75 -21.82 2.68
C MET A 12 17.21 -20.53 2.07
N CYS A 13 17.95 -19.42 2.16
CA CYS A 13 17.56 -18.15 1.53
C CYS A 13 17.44 -18.29 0.00
N LYS A 14 18.43 -18.92 -0.65
CA LYS A 14 18.39 -19.19 -2.10
C LYS A 14 17.19 -20.05 -2.49
N TYR A 15 16.88 -21.06 -1.69
CA TYR A 15 15.69 -21.89 -1.88
C TYR A 15 14.41 -21.06 -1.79
N LEU A 16 14.19 -20.33 -0.69
CA LEU A 16 12.98 -19.51 -0.48
C LEU A 16 12.81 -18.36 -1.48
N GLN A 17 13.89 -17.95 -2.13
CA GLN A 17 13.89 -16.92 -3.18
C GLN A 17 13.48 -17.48 -4.56
N ASP A 18 13.58 -18.79 -4.79
CA ASP A 18 13.37 -19.38 -6.11
C ASP A 18 11.96 -19.05 -6.66
N PRO A 19 11.87 -18.35 -7.81
CA PRO A 19 10.60 -18.05 -8.48
C PRO A 19 9.76 -19.29 -8.81
N SER A 20 10.38 -20.47 -8.91
CA SER A 20 9.66 -21.74 -9.16
C SER A 20 8.65 -22.05 -8.06
N HIS A 21 8.92 -21.69 -6.81
CA HIS A 21 7.98 -21.89 -5.70
C HIS A 21 6.76 -21.00 -5.81
N VAL A 22 6.95 -19.76 -6.24
CA VAL A 22 5.85 -18.81 -6.50
C VAL A 22 4.97 -19.33 -7.63
N ALA A 23 5.58 -19.75 -8.74
CA ALA A 23 4.84 -20.32 -9.88
C ALA A 23 4.09 -21.62 -9.50
N ARG A 24 4.71 -22.50 -8.71
CA ARG A 24 4.07 -23.72 -8.20
C ARG A 24 2.89 -23.39 -7.29
N PHE A 25 3.03 -22.39 -6.42
CA PHE A 25 1.94 -21.91 -5.57
C PHE A 25 0.78 -21.33 -6.40
N GLN A 26 1.08 -20.49 -7.41
CA GLN A 26 0.09 -19.96 -8.34
C GLN A 26 -0.67 -21.08 -9.06
N ASN A 27 0.04 -22.08 -9.58
CA ASN A 27 -0.56 -23.25 -10.23
C ASN A 27 -1.48 -24.03 -9.28
N LEU A 28 -1.06 -24.24 -8.02
CA LEU A 28 -1.87 -24.89 -6.98
C LEU A 28 -3.16 -24.10 -6.71
N CYS A 29 -3.08 -22.76 -6.73
CA CYS A 29 -4.23 -21.88 -6.58
C CYS A 29 -5.00 -21.63 -7.89
N GLY A 30 -4.71 -22.38 -8.96
CA GLY A 30 -5.46 -22.33 -10.22
C GLY A 30 -5.11 -21.18 -11.16
N VAL A 31 -3.94 -20.54 -11.00
CA VAL A 31 -3.43 -19.48 -11.91
C VAL A 31 -2.38 -20.07 -12.85
N LYS A 32 -2.59 -19.94 -14.16
CA LYS A 32 -1.64 -20.38 -15.20
C LYS A 32 -1.35 -19.24 -16.19
N GLY A 33 -0.07 -18.99 -16.47
CA GLY A 33 0.34 -17.97 -17.44
C GLY A 33 0.23 -18.47 -18.88
N THR A 34 -0.16 -17.61 -19.81
CA THR A 34 -0.07 -17.90 -21.24
C THR A 34 1.29 -17.43 -21.77
N PHE A 35 2.36 -18.13 -21.38
CA PHE A 35 3.69 -17.81 -21.89
C PHE A 35 3.83 -18.34 -23.33
N PRO A 36 4.31 -17.55 -24.29
CA PRO A 36 4.62 -18.07 -25.62
C PRO A 36 5.69 -19.16 -25.46
N VAL A 37 5.34 -20.40 -25.82
CA VAL A 37 6.29 -21.50 -25.85
C VAL A 37 7.38 -21.11 -26.83
N LYS A 38 8.61 -20.93 -26.33
CA LYS A 38 9.78 -20.81 -27.19
C LYS A 38 9.89 -22.17 -27.89
N ALA A 39 9.46 -22.25 -29.15
CA ALA A 39 9.61 -23.46 -29.94
C ALA A 39 11.08 -23.87 -29.89
N ALA A 40 11.36 -25.03 -29.32
CA ALA A 40 12.69 -25.61 -29.31
C ALA A 40 13.10 -25.82 -30.77
N LYS A 41 13.94 -24.92 -31.30
CA LYS A 41 14.72 -25.25 -32.49
C LYS A 41 15.73 -26.32 -32.06
N PRO A 42 15.84 -27.43 -32.79
CA PRO A 42 16.79 -28.47 -32.43
C PRO A 42 18.22 -27.92 -32.51
N ASP A 43 19.05 -28.42 -31.59
CA ASP A 43 20.46 -28.09 -31.40
C ASP A 43 21.23 -27.94 -32.71
N SER A 44 21.87 -26.79 -32.88
CA SER A 44 23.19 -26.73 -33.52
C SER A 44 24.10 -26.00 -32.55
N GLY A 45 25.03 -26.76 -31.99
CA GLY A 45 25.86 -26.32 -30.87
C GLY A 45 26.81 -25.20 -31.24
N GLN A 46 26.97 -24.26 -30.32
CA GLN A 46 28.26 -23.69 -29.93
C GLN A 46 28.07 -22.97 -28.58
N SER A 47 28.89 -23.38 -27.62
CA SER A 47 28.93 -22.89 -26.24
C SER A 47 29.75 -21.60 -26.16
N GLU A 48 29.18 -20.54 -25.58
CA GLU A 48 29.92 -19.39 -25.06
C GLU A 48 29.54 -19.12 -23.59
N PRO A 49 30.48 -18.62 -22.76
CA PRO A 49 30.35 -18.66 -21.31
C PRO A 49 29.58 -17.47 -20.73
N ASP A 50 28.75 -17.77 -19.70
CA ASP A 50 27.99 -16.80 -18.92
C ASP A 50 28.89 -15.89 -18.06
N PHE A 51 28.74 -14.57 -18.23
CA PHE A 51 29.12 -13.55 -17.24
C PHE A 51 27.86 -12.84 -16.71
N PRO A 52 27.75 -12.57 -15.40
CA PRO A 52 26.57 -11.92 -14.84
C PRO A 52 26.60 -10.40 -15.07
N GLY A 53 25.80 -9.93 -16.05
CA GLY A 53 25.70 -8.53 -16.42
C GLY A 53 24.60 -7.77 -15.67
N LEU A 54 25.01 -6.76 -14.89
CA LEU A 54 24.21 -5.61 -14.46
C LEU A 54 23.33 -5.10 -15.62
N ARG A 55 22.01 -5.03 -15.43
CA ARG A 55 21.10 -4.46 -16.44
C ARG A 55 21.26 -2.93 -16.47
N LYS A 56 22.09 -2.42 -17.39
CA LYS A 56 22.18 -1.00 -17.72
C LYS A 56 20.95 -0.60 -18.54
N ARG A 57 20.21 0.41 -18.06
CA ARG A 57 19.02 0.99 -18.69
C ARG A 57 19.42 1.63 -20.03
N VAL A 58 18.90 1.11 -21.14
CA VAL A 58 19.03 1.75 -22.45
C VAL A 58 18.10 2.96 -22.49
N GLN A 59 18.69 4.15 -22.61
CA GLN A 59 17.99 5.35 -23.07
C GLN A 59 17.70 5.17 -24.57
N HIS A 60 16.43 5.25 -24.97
CA HIS A 60 16.10 5.57 -26.35
C HIS A 60 15.93 7.07 -26.46
N GLY A 61 16.89 7.68 -27.16
CA GLY A 61 16.81 9.05 -27.65
C GLY A 61 15.85 9.15 -28.83
N GLU A 62 15.35 10.37 -29.00
CA GLU A 62 14.40 10.82 -30.00
C GLU A 62 14.85 10.54 -31.44
N GLN A 63 13.90 10.15 -32.30
CA GLN A 63 13.69 10.71 -33.64
C GLN A 63 12.32 10.27 -34.17
N GLY A 64 11.57 11.24 -34.72
CA GLY A 64 10.11 11.21 -34.85
C GLY A 64 9.55 10.75 -36.19
N SER A 65 8.21 10.75 -36.26
CA SER A 65 7.39 11.26 -37.37
C SER A 65 5.90 11.13 -37.03
N ASP A 66 5.13 12.12 -37.47
CA ASP A 66 3.71 12.40 -37.26
C ASP A 66 2.71 11.23 -37.37
N VAL A 67 1.54 11.37 -36.71
CA VAL A 67 0.20 11.46 -37.36
C VAL A 67 -0.96 11.36 -36.32
N THR A 68 -1.73 12.45 -36.25
CA THR A 68 -3.14 12.70 -35.82
C THR A 68 -3.69 12.33 -34.43
N VAL A 69 -3.89 13.40 -33.65
CA VAL A 69 -5.12 13.88 -32.97
C VAL A 69 -6.34 12.94 -32.92
N GLY A 70 -6.76 12.63 -31.69
CA GLY A 70 -8.12 12.22 -31.32
C GLY A 70 -8.45 12.70 -29.90
N ASN A 71 -9.30 13.72 -29.80
CA ASN A 71 -9.72 14.39 -28.57
C ASN A 71 -10.59 13.52 -27.65
N GLY A 72 -10.43 13.73 -26.34
CA GLY A 72 -11.52 13.70 -25.35
C GLY A 72 -11.76 12.40 -24.60
N ALA A 73 -11.48 12.40 -23.29
CA ALA A 73 -12.45 12.01 -22.26
C ALA A 73 -11.92 12.28 -20.84
N THR A 74 -12.66 13.16 -20.19
CA THR A 74 -12.70 13.51 -18.77
C THR A 74 -13.00 12.33 -17.85
N GLY A 75 -12.55 12.43 -16.60
CA GLY A 75 -13.36 11.99 -15.45
C GLY A 75 -13.27 10.53 -15.00
N ASP A 76 -13.08 10.42 -13.69
CA ASP A 76 -13.72 9.46 -12.79
C ASP A 76 -13.11 8.11 -12.43
N ALA A 77 -13.15 7.95 -11.11
CA ALA A 77 -13.14 6.71 -10.38
C ALA A 77 -14.03 5.68 -11.07
N THR A 78 -13.42 4.61 -11.53
CA THR A 78 -14.14 3.43 -12.00
C THR A 78 -13.87 2.29 -11.01
N ALA A 79 -14.94 1.91 -10.30
CA ALA A 79 -15.11 0.56 -9.81
C ALA A 79 -14.85 -0.43 -10.97
N PRO A 80 -14.37 -1.65 -10.71
CA PRO A 80 -14.01 -2.57 -11.78
C PRO A 80 -15.24 -2.90 -12.62
N GLN A 81 -15.24 -2.43 -13.87
CA GLN A 81 -16.24 -2.80 -14.87
C GLN A 81 -16.10 -4.29 -15.16
N VAL A 82 -17.14 -5.04 -14.81
CA VAL A 82 -17.42 -6.37 -15.36
C VAL A 82 -18.01 -6.13 -16.75
N ASN A 83 -17.18 -6.18 -17.80
CA ASN A 83 -17.69 -6.14 -19.16
C ASN A 83 -18.35 -7.48 -19.50
N GLY A 84 -19.67 -7.42 -19.66
CA GLY A 84 -20.49 -8.46 -20.24
C GLY A 84 -20.28 -8.61 -21.75
N MET A 85 -20.66 -9.80 -22.22
CA MET A 85 -20.69 -10.31 -23.59
C MET A 85 -20.93 -9.26 -24.69
N GLN A 86 -20.03 -9.22 -25.67
CA GLN A 86 -20.37 -8.93 -27.06
C GLN A 86 -19.82 -10.05 -27.94
N GLY A 87 -20.67 -10.55 -28.82
CA GLY A 87 -20.53 -11.83 -29.50
C GLY A 87 -19.62 -11.81 -30.73
N GLU A 88 -19.08 -12.98 -31.02
CA GLU A 88 -18.47 -13.34 -32.29
C GLU A 88 -19.07 -14.69 -32.76
N THR A 89 -19.55 -14.72 -34.00
CA THR A 89 -19.97 -15.90 -34.75
C THR A 89 -18.76 -16.74 -35.20
N PRO A 90 -18.96 -18.03 -35.54
CA PRO A 90 -17.98 -19.07 -35.27
C PRO A 90 -17.08 -19.36 -36.47
N ASP A 91 -15.80 -19.62 -36.20
CA ASP A 91 -15.02 -20.48 -37.09
C ASP A 91 -14.21 -21.51 -36.29
N GLY A 92 -14.28 -22.74 -36.76
CA GLY A 92 -14.15 -23.94 -35.95
C GLY A 92 -12.71 -24.34 -35.60
N THR A 93 -12.50 -24.64 -34.32
CA THR A 93 -11.90 -25.91 -33.87
C THR A 93 -12.23 -26.10 -32.39
N SER A 94 -13.13 -27.04 -32.11
CA SER A 94 -13.57 -27.40 -30.77
C SER A 94 -12.44 -28.05 -29.96
N ALA A 95 -11.74 -27.25 -29.17
CA ALA A 95 -11.08 -27.74 -27.96
C ALA A 95 -12.01 -27.45 -26.79
N ASN A 96 -12.34 -28.48 -26.01
CA ASN A 96 -13.16 -28.38 -24.79
C ASN A 96 -12.65 -27.23 -23.91
N VAL A 97 -13.33 -26.08 -23.93
CA VAL A 97 -13.11 -25.01 -22.97
C VAL A 97 -13.96 -25.37 -21.75
N ASP A 98 -13.32 -25.85 -20.69
CA ASP A 98 -13.94 -26.04 -19.38
C ASP A 98 -14.67 -24.74 -18.99
N LEU A 99 -15.98 -24.85 -18.72
CA LEU A 99 -16.88 -23.75 -18.33
C LEU A 99 -16.39 -22.94 -17.10
N ASP A 100 -15.41 -23.46 -16.36
CA ASP A 100 -14.83 -22.80 -15.19
C ASP A 100 -13.57 -21.95 -15.46
N THR A 101 -12.97 -22.04 -16.65
CA THR A 101 -11.71 -21.33 -16.94
C THR A 101 -11.98 -19.92 -17.45
N THR A 102 -11.54 -18.90 -16.69
CA THR A 102 -11.69 -17.48 -17.09
C THR A 102 -10.35 -16.89 -17.52
N ARG A 103 -10.30 -16.28 -18.72
CA ARG A 103 -9.13 -15.50 -19.18
C ARG A 103 -9.15 -14.13 -18.51
N ALA A 104 -8.10 -13.83 -17.75
CA ALA A 104 -7.97 -12.59 -17.00
C ALA A 104 -6.78 -11.77 -17.51
N LYS A 105 -6.95 -10.44 -17.45
CA LYS A 105 -5.88 -9.47 -17.68
C LYS A 105 -5.29 -9.07 -16.33
N PRO A 106 -4.03 -8.57 -16.29
CA PRO A 106 -3.43 -8.09 -15.07
C PRO A 106 -4.27 -7.03 -14.38
N LEU A 107 -4.44 -7.19 -13.07
CA LEU A 107 -5.03 -6.20 -12.19
C LEU A 107 -4.10 -5.00 -12.10
N ARG A 108 -4.69 -3.80 -12.12
CA ARG A 108 -4.04 -2.49 -11.84
C ARG A 108 -2.80 -2.19 -12.72
N LYS A 109 -2.99 -1.33 -13.72
CA LYS A 109 -1.91 -0.85 -14.61
C LYS A 109 -1.27 0.42 -14.05
N ASN A 110 0.05 0.54 -14.18
CA ASN A 110 0.75 1.78 -13.88
C ASN A 110 0.70 2.69 -15.13
N SER A 111 -0.06 3.78 -15.06
CA SER A 111 -0.19 4.73 -16.17
C SER A 111 1.09 5.53 -16.46
N LEU A 112 2.08 5.48 -15.56
CA LEU A 112 3.36 6.19 -15.70
C LEU A 112 4.44 5.33 -16.37
N THR A 113 4.36 3.99 -16.27
CA THR A 113 5.35 3.09 -16.90
C THR A 113 4.87 2.45 -18.20
N GLY A 114 3.55 2.42 -18.46
CA GLY A 114 3.00 1.85 -19.69
C GLY A 114 3.08 0.31 -19.76
N ASP A 115 3.40 -0.36 -18.65
CA ASP A 115 3.58 -1.82 -18.62
C ASP A 115 2.26 -2.55 -18.93
N VAL A 116 2.23 -3.23 -20.08
CA VAL A 116 1.14 -4.14 -20.46
C VAL A 116 1.48 -5.52 -19.91
N GLY A 117 0.93 -5.88 -18.74
CA GLY A 117 1.16 -7.21 -18.18
C GLY A 117 0.54 -8.33 -19.04
N GLN A 118 0.87 -9.57 -18.69
CA GLN A 118 0.50 -10.75 -19.46
C GLN A 118 -0.90 -11.27 -19.12
N GLU A 119 -1.58 -11.84 -20.10
CA GLU A 119 -2.82 -12.56 -19.86
C GLU A 119 -2.56 -13.89 -19.14
N PHE A 120 -3.51 -14.31 -18.31
CA PHE A 120 -3.43 -15.55 -17.56
C PHE A 120 -4.81 -16.18 -17.40
N LEU A 121 -4.82 -17.47 -17.09
CA LEU A 121 -6.02 -18.27 -16.88
C LEU A 121 -6.24 -18.47 -15.38
N VAL A 122 -7.47 -18.22 -14.93
CA VAL A 122 -7.92 -18.45 -13.56
C VAL A 122 -8.93 -19.60 -13.56
N HIS A 123 -8.60 -20.66 -12.82
CA HIS A 123 -9.43 -21.84 -12.64
C HIS A 123 -10.16 -21.82 -11.28
N ASN A 124 -9.52 -21.27 -10.23
CA ASN A 124 -10.13 -21.15 -8.91
C ASN A 124 -10.51 -19.69 -8.61
N LYS A 125 -11.78 -19.34 -8.89
CA LYS A 125 -12.31 -17.98 -8.69
C LYS A 125 -12.36 -17.57 -7.21
N PHE A 126 -12.65 -18.51 -6.30
CA PHE A 126 -12.70 -18.20 -4.87
C PHE A 126 -11.34 -17.72 -4.35
N LEU A 127 -10.27 -18.47 -4.61
CA LEU A 127 -8.92 -18.07 -4.21
C LEU A 127 -8.46 -16.79 -4.90
N PHE A 128 -8.83 -16.60 -6.17
CA PHE A 128 -8.56 -15.36 -6.89
C PHE A 128 -9.16 -14.14 -6.18
N TYR A 129 -10.45 -14.18 -5.83
CA TYR A 129 -11.08 -13.07 -5.11
C TYR A 129 -10.58 -12.93 -3.68
N LEU A 130 -10.30 -14.03 -2.98
CA LEU A 130 -9.75 -14.01 -1.62
C LEU A 130 -8.39 -13.32 -1.57
N PHE A 131 -7.46 -13.67 -2.48
CA PHE A 131 -6.14 -13.04 -2.52
C PHE A 131 -6.17 -11.65 -3.14
N THR A 132 -7.11 -11.36 -4.04
CA THR A 132 -7.36 -9.98 -4.49
C THR A 132 -7.82 -9.11 -3.32
N PHE A 133 -8.76 -9.59 -2.51
CA PHE A 133 -9.16 -8.91 -1.29
C PHE A 133 -8.00 -8.75 -0.31
N GLY A 134 -7.22 -9.81 -0.09
CA GLY A 134 -6.04 -9.79 0.78
C GLY A 134 -5.01 -8.73 0.36
N THR A 135 -4.77 -8.55 -0.95
CA THR A 135 -3.84 -7.52 -1.40
C THR A 135 -4.41 -6.10 -1.26
N GLU A 136 -5.73 -5.92 -1.37
CA GLU A 136 -6.36 -4.60 -1.18
C GLU A 136 -6.25 -4.09 0.25
N LEU A 137 -6.15 -4.98 1.25
CA LEU A 137 -5.87 -4.59 2.65
C LEU A 137 -4.49 -3.93 2.84
N GLY A 138 -3.60 -4.01 1.84
CA GLY A 138 -2.31 -3.31 1.82
C GLY A 138 -2.28 -2.05 0.96
N ASN A 139 -3.41 -1.64 0.37
CA ASN A 139 -3.47 -0.53 -0.59
C ASN A 139 -4.09 0.74 0.00
N GLU A 140 -3.85 1.87 -0.68
CA GLU A 140 -4.34 3.20 -0.29
C GLU A 140 -5.84 3.26 0.01
N MET A 141 -6.67 2.63 -0.83
CA MET A 141 -8.14 2.68 -0.69
C MET A 141 -8.60 2.07 0.64
N PHE A 142 -7.95 0.99 1.08
CA PHE A 142 -8.23 0.41 2.39
C PHE A 142 -7.86 1.40 3.51
N PHE A 143 -6.72 2.09 3.44
CA PHE A 143 -6.30 3.05 4.48
C PHE A 143 -7.25 4.26 4.59
N ILE A 144 -7.76 4.77 3.45
CA ILE A 144 -8.74 5.88 3.42
C ILE A 144 -10.06 5.50 4.10
N VAL A 145 -10.41 4.21 4.13
CA VAL A 145 -11.63 3.71 4.80
C VAL A 145 -11.34 3.33 6.24
N PHE A 146 -10.27 2.57 6.47
CA PHE A 146 -9.99 1.91 7.74
C PHE A 146 -9.58 2.87 8.85
N PHE A 147 -8.63 3.78 8.62
CA PHE A 147 -8.18 4.70 9.66
C PHE A 147 -9.30 5.65 10.12
N PRO A 148 -10.08 6.26 9.22
CA PRO A 148 -11.17 7.13 9.65
C PRO A 148 -12.29 6.36 10.34
N PHE A 149 -12.64 5.16 9.87
CA PHE A 149 -13.63 4.32 10.54
C PHE A 149 -13.20 4.00 11.98
N LEU A 150 -11.95 3.56 12.17
CA LEU A 150 -11.40 3.27 13.49
C LEU A 150 -11.38 4.52 14.38
N PHE A 151 -11.02 5.69 13.82
CA PHE A 151 -10.93 6.94 14.57
C PHE A 151 -12.31 7.47 15.01
N TRP A 152 -13.29 7.47 14.10
CA TRP A 152 -14.59 8.12 14.33
C TRP A 152 -15.63 7.26 15.05
N ASN A 153 -15.49 5.93 14.95
CA ASN A 153 -16.52 5.00 15.44
C ASN A 153 -16.04 4.04 16.53
N ILE A 154 -14.73 3.81 16.66
CA ILE A 154 -14.20 2.80 17.59
C ILE A 154 -13.38 3.46 18.69
N ASP A 155 -12.20 3.99 18.36
CA ASP A 155 -11.26 4.49 19.36
C ASP A 155 -10.21 5.43 18.73
N ALA A 156 -10.32 6.72 19.04
CA ALA A 156 -9.44 7.75 18.50
C ALA A 156 -7.98 7.59 18.96
N LEU A 157 -7.74 7.12 20.18
CA LEU A 157 -6.39 6.87 20.72
C LEU A 157 -5.72 5.73 19.96
N VAL A 158 -6.45 4.63 19.75
CA VAL A 158 -5.92 3.49 19.01
C VAL A 158 -5.62 3.91 17.57
N SER A 159 -6.53 4.63 16.92
CA SER A 159 -6.35 5.04 15.53
C SER A 159 -5.18 6.00 15.33
N ARG A 160 -5.04 7.05 16.15
CA ARG A 160 -3.92 8.01 16.00
C ARG A 160 -2.55 7.34 16.18
N ARG A 161 -2.44 6.42 17.16
CA ARG A 161 -1.20 5.67 17.41
C ARG A 161 -0.91 4.67 16.28
N LEU A 162 -1.95 4.03 15.74
CA LEU A 162 -1.84 3.13 14.60
C LEU A 162 -1.37 3.87 13.33
N ILE A 163 -1.83 5.10 13.10
CA ILE A 163 -1.36 5.96 11.99
C ILE A 163 0.15 6.24 12.11
N VAL A 164 0.65 6.52 13.32
CA VAL A 164 2.09 6.73 13.56
C VAL A 164 2.89 5.49 13.18
N VAL A 165 2.49 4.32 13.70
CA VAL A 165 3.18 3.05 13.39
C VAL A 165 3.11 2.72 11.90
N TRP A 166 1.97 2.93 11.26
CA TRP A 166 1.79 2.72 9.82
C TRP A 166 2.71 3.61 8.98
N ALA A 167 2.76 4.92 9.27
CA ALA A 167 3.60 5.87 8.54
C ALA A 167 5.09 5.52 8.66
N TRP A 168 5.54 5.19 9.88
CA TRP A 168 6.92 4.75 10.12
C TRP A 168 7.24 3.40 9.47
N ASN A 169 6.35 2.42 9.55
CA ASN A 169 6.53 1.12 8.91
C ASN A 169 6.66 1.25 7.39
N LEU A 170 5.83 2.09 6.76
CA LEU A 170 5.96 2.42 5.33
C LEU A 170 7.28 3.12 5.02
N PHE A 171 7.64 4.16 5.77
CA PHE A 171 8.88 4.89 5.57
C PHE A 171 10.11 3.98 5.66
N VAL A 172 10.21 3.18 6.72
CA VAL A 172 11.34 2.27 6.96
C VAL A 172 11.37 1.16 5.90
N GLY A 173 10.22 0.58 5.55
CA GLY A 173 10.13 -0.47 4.53
C GLY A 173 10.54 0.01 3.15
N GLN A 174 10.04 1.18 2.72
CA GLN A 174 10.40 1.77 1.42
C GLN A 174 11.87 2.22 1.39
N SER A 175 12.37 2.84 2.46
CA SER A 175 13.80 3.21 2.55
C SER A 175 14.71 1.98 2.49
N THR A 176 14.32 0.88 3.14
CA THR A 176 15.07 -0.37 3.11
C THR A 176 15.09 -0.98 1.70
N LYS A 177 13.98 -0.91 0.96
CA LYS A 177 13.95 -1.33 -0.45
C LYS A 177 14.97 -0.57 -1.30
N ASP A 178 15.05 0.75 -1.13
CA ASP A 178 15.98 1.60 -1.88
C ASP A 178 17.45 1.35 -1.49
N MET A 179 17.71 0.86 -0.27
CA MET A 179 19.03 0.43 0.18
C MET A 179 19.42 -0.96 -0.33
N VAL A 180 18.50 -1.92 -0.29
CA VAL A 180 18.75 -3.32 -0.64
C VAL A 180 18.71 -3.56 -2.15
N ARG A 181 17.86 -2.82 -2.87
CA ARG A 181 17.72 -2.82 -4.34
C ARG A 181 17.50 -4.20 -4.96
N TRP A 182 16.76 -5.05 -4.25
CA TRP A 182 16.51 -6.42 -4.68
C TRP A 182 15.52 -6.50 -5.85
N SER A 183 15.83 -7.30 -6.87
CA SER A 183 14.96 -7.48 -8.04
C SER A 183 13.74 -8.36 -7.74
N ARG A 184 12.60 -8.04 -8.37
CA ARG A 184 11.36 -8.84 -8.32
C ARG A 184 11.57 -10.27 -8.85
N PRO A 185 10.73 -11.25 -8.46
CA PRO A 185 10.76 -12.60 -9.04
C PRO A 185 10.60 -12.57 -10.56
N ALA A 186 11.42 -13.35 -11.26
CA ALA A 186 11.44 -13.39 -12.72
C ALA A 186 10.13 -13.94 -13.30
N SER A 187 9.70 -13.36 -14.43
CA SER A 187 8.55 -13.80 -15.22
C SER A 187 9.01 -13.97 -16.68
N PRO A 188 8.95 -15.18 -17.27
CA PRO A 188 8.56 -16.48 -16.68
C PRO A 188 9.51 -17.00 -15.59
N PRO A 189 9.11 -17.99 -14.74
CA PRO A 189 7.86 -18.76 -14.77
C PRO A 189 6.69 -18.13 -13.99
N VAL A 190 6.92 -17.06 -13.22
CA VAL A 190 5.90 -16.43 -12.37
C VAL A 190 4.92 -15.62 -13.22
N VAL A 191 3.63 -15.70 -12.92
CA VAL A 191 2.60 -14.86 -13.53
C VAL A 191 2.47 -13.56 -12.75
N LYS A 192 2.63 -12.41 -13.41
CA LYS A 192 2.42 -11.09 -12.79
C LYS A 192 0.93 -10.73 -12.85
N VAL A 193 0.19 -11.12 -11.82
CA VAL A 193 -1.26 -10.84 -11.70
C VAL A 193 -1.51 -9.35 -11.46
N GLU A 194 -0.59 -8.68 -10.75
CA GLU A 194 -0.58 -7.23 -10.56
C GLU A 194 0.67 -6.64 -11.24
N VAL A 195 0.56 -5.46 -11.88
CA VAL A 195 1.69 -4.83 -12.61
C VAL A 195 2.10 -3.49 -12.01
N PHE A 196 1.24 -2.85 -11.21
CA PHE A 196 1.43 -1.48 -10.74
C PHE A 196 2.81 -1.21 -10.11
N TYR A 197 3.29 -2.16 -9.29
CA TYR A 197 4.56 -2.04 -8.54
C TYR A 197 5.74 -2.79 -9.18
N ASN A 198 5.65 -3.19 -10.45
CA ASN A 198 6.68 -4.01 -11.09
C ASN A 198 8.02 -3.28 -11.28
N SER A 199 7.99 -1.94 -11.32
CA SER A 199 9.17 -1.07 -11.38
C SER A 199 9.83 -0.83 -10.02
N GLU A 200 9.23 -1.29 -8.91
CA GLU A 200 9.79 -1.13 -7.57
C GLU A 200 10.65 -2.32 -7.15
N TYR A 201 11.63 -2.04 -6.28
CA TYR A 201 12.40 -3.06 -5.57
C TYR A 201 11.52 -3.97 -4.72
N SER A 202 11.98 -5.20 -4.54
CA SER A 202 11.16 -6.31 -4.06
C SER A 202 11.31 -6.60 -2.56
N MET A 203 12.51 -6.41 -2.01
CA MET A 203 12.83 -6.78 -0.62
C MET A 203 13.02 -5.54 0.26
N PRO A 204 12.37 -5.44 1.44
CA PRO A 204 11.30 -6.32 1.96
C PRO A 204 9.95 -6.07 1.28
N SER A 205 9.01 -7.02 1.43
CA SER A 205 7.64 -6.83 0.96
C SER A 205 6.89 -5.83 1.85
N THR A 206 6.69 -4.60 1.36
CA THR A 206 5.98 -3.53 2.11
C THR A 206 4.50 -3.84 2.34
N HIS A 207 3.85 -4.56 1.43
CA HIS A 207 2.48 -5.05 1.67
C HIS A 207 2.44 -6.10 2.77
N ALA A 208 3.41 -7.03 2.80
CA ALA A 208 3.52 -7.98 3.90
C ALA A 208 3.80 -7.24 5.23
N MET A 209 4.72 -6.28 5.20
CA MET A 209 5.01 -5.43 6.36
C MET A 209 3.76 -4.72 6.88
N THR A 210 3.01 -4.02 6.03
CA THR A 210 1.79 -3.33 6.46
C THR A 210 0.68 -4.31 6.88
N GLY A 211 0.57 -5.44 6.18
CA GLY A 211 -0.33 -6.54 6.50
C GLY A 211 -0.02 -7.24 7.82
N THR A 212 1.21 -7.11 8.34
CA THR A 212 1.58 -7.51 9.69
C THR A 212 1.42 -6.36 10.68
N ALA A 213 1.85 -5.16 10.32
CA ALA A 213 1.93 -4.00 11.21
C ALA A 213 0.55 -3.60 11.72
N ILE A 214 -0.42 -3.45 10.82
CA ILE A 214 -1.78 -3.01 11.16
C ILE A 214 -2.46 -3.97 12.13
N PRO A 215 -2.65 -5.27 11.81
CA PRO A 215 -3.36 -6.18 12.70
C PRO A 215 -2.66 -6.40 14.04
N PHE A 216 -1.32 -6.59 14.06
CA PHE A 216 -0.60 -6.83 15.31
C PHE A 216 -0.49 -5.56 16.17
N CYS A 217 -0.32 -4.37 15.57
CA CYS A 217 -0.37 -3.11 16.32
C CYS A 217 -1.77 -2.84 16.85
N LEU A 218 -2.82 -3.12 16.07
CA LEU A 218 -4.20 -3.01 16.54
C LEU A 218 -4.41 -3.92 17.76
N PHE A 219 -4.04 -5.21 17.65
CA PHE A 219 -4.12 -6.15 18.75
C PHE A 219 -3.33 -5.69 19.99
N MET A 220 -2.11 -5.20 19.80
CA MET A 220 -1.26 -4.65 20.86
C MET A 220 -1.90 -3.44 21.56
N LEU A 221 -2.57 -2.56 20.81
CA LEU A 221 -3.20 -1.34 21.35
C LEU A 221 -4.57 -1.60 21.98
N THR A 222 -5.30 -2.63 21.53
CA THR A 222 -6.66 -2.92 22.01
C THR A 222 -6.69 -3.97 23.12
N TYR A 223 -5.68 -4.84 23.24
CA TYR A 223 -5.66 -5.87 24.28
C TYR A 223 -5.43 -5.25 25.66
N GLY A 224 -6.34 -5.52 26.60
CA GLY A 224 -6.38 -4.88 27.92
C GLY A 224 -7.08 -3.51 27.94
N ARG A 225 -7.23 -2.86 26.78
CA ARG A 225 -8.02 -1.64 26.61
C ARG A 225 -9.49 -1.93 26.33
N TRP A 226 -9.78 -2.94 25.51
CA TRP A 226 -11.11 -3.43 25.20
C TRP A 226 -11.29 -4.85 25.75
N GLN A 227 -12.49 -5.16 26.24
CA GLN A 227 -12.79 -6.48 26.79
C GLN A 227 -13.05 -7.49 25.67
N TYR A 228 -12.06 -8.31 25.34
CA TYR A 228 -12.20 -9.50 24.49
C TYR A 228 -11.14 -10.56 24.82
N PRO A 229 -11.36 -11.85 24.47
CA PRO A 229 -10.40 -12.92 24.75
C PRO A 229 -9.09 -12.77 23.96
N PHE A 230 -7.94 -13.01 24.60
CA PHE A 230 -6.62 -12.97 23.95
C PHE A 230 -6.57 -13.76 22.65
N LEU A 231 -7.03 -15.02 22.69
CA LEU A 231 -6.97 -15.94 21.55
C LEU A 231 -7.77 -15.41 20.35
N PHE A 232 -8.91 -14.75 20.60
CA PHE A 232 -9.71 -14.16 19.53
C PHE A 232 -8.93 -13.05 18.82
N GLY A 233 -8.40 -12.08 19.57
CA GLY A 233 -7.63 -10.98 18.98
C GLY A 233 -6.37 -11.45 18.26
N PHE A 234 -5.64 -12.41 18.84
CA PHE A 234 -4.45 -12.99 18.23
C PHE A 234 -4.78 -13.74 16.93
N CYS A 235 -5.85 -14.56 16.92
CA CYS A 235 -6.29 -15.27 15.71
C CYS A 235 -6.72 -14.31 14.60
N VAL A 236 -7.42 -13.22 14.92
CA VAL A 236 -7.78 -12.19 13.93
C VAL A 236 -6.52 -11.54 13.36
N ALA A 237 -5.58 -11.15 14.22
CA ALA A 237 -4.35 -10.50 13.79
C ALA A 237 -3.49 -11.42 12.90
N LEU A 238 -3.33 -12.68 13.31
CA LEU A 238 -2.59 -13.68 12.56
C LEU A 238 -3.26 -14.01 11.22
N SER A 239 -4.58 -14.20 11.21
CA SER A 239 -5.33 -14.53 9.99
C SER A 239 -5.26 -13.41 8.96
N TRP A 240 -5.40 -12.15 9.41
CA TRP A 240 -5.20 -10.98 8.56
C TRP A 240 -3.78 -10.97 7.98
N SER A 241 -2.76 -11.10 8.84
CA SER A 241 -1.37 -11.05 8.38
C SER A 241 -1.05 -12.17 7.40
N VAL A 242 -1.50 -13.39 7.65
CA VAL A 242 -1.32 -14.53 6.74
C VAL A 242 -2.01 -14.27 5.41
N LEU A 243 -3.26 -13.78 5.42
CA LEU A 243 -4.01 -13.47 4.21
C LEU A 243 -3.26 -12.47 3.32
N VAL A 244 -2.77 -11.37 3.88
CA VAL A 244 -2.02 -10.35 3.13
C VAL A 244 -0.68 -10.93 2.65
N CYS A 245 0.09 -11.59 3.51
CA CYS A 245 1.37 -12.19 3.15
C CYS A 245 1.25 -13.19 1.98
N VAL A 246 0.31 -14.12 2.07
CA VAL A 246 0.08 -15.14 1.04
C VAL A 246 -0.43 -14.50 -0.25
N SER A 247 -1.26 -13.46 -0.17
CA SER A 247 -1.71 -12.73 -1.37
C SER A 247 -0.57 -12.16 -2.20
N ARG A 248 0.55 -11.74 -1.58
CA ARG A 248 1.70 -11.17 -2.32
C ARG A 248 2.49 -12.22 -3.11
N VAL A 249 2.53 -13.44 -2.60
CA VAL A 249 3.06 -14.60 -3.34
C VAL A 249 2.09 -14.96 -4.47
N TYR A 250 0.78 -15.00 -4.19
CA TYR A 250 -0.24 -15.26 -5.21
C TYR A 250 -0.20 -14.27 -6.38
N MET A 251 -0.03 -12.98 -6.10
CA MET A 251 0.04 -11.93 -7.12
C MET A 251 1.31 -11.99 -7.98
N GLY A 252 2.28 -12.84 -7.61
CA GLY A 252 3.55 -12.98 -8.32
C GLY A 252 4.51 -11.81 -8.10
N MET A 253 4.22 -10.94 -7.13
CA MET A 253 4.99 -9.71 -6.88
C MET A 253 6.18 -9.93 -5.96
N HIS A 254 6.13 -10.95 -5.11
CA HIS A 254 7.18 -11.25 -4.14
C HIS A 254 7.47 -12.76 -4.04
N SER A 255 8.70 -13.10 -3.72
CA SER A 255 9.12 -14.45 -3.31
C SER A 255 8.74 -14.74 -1.86
N ILE A 256 8.83 -16.02 -1.46
CA ILE A 256 8.54 -16.43 -0.08
C ILE A 256 9.52 -15.78 0.90
N LEU A 257 10.80 -15.69 0.53
CA LEU A 257 11.83 -15.04 1.34
C LEU A 257 11.50 -13.58 1.65
N GLU A 258 11.04 -12.81 0.65
CA GLU A 258 10.73 -11.38 0.79
C GLU A 258 9.53 -11.14 1.70
N VAL A 259 8.54 -12.05 1.66
CA VAL A 259 7.36 -12.01 2.54
C VAL A 259 7.74 -12.35 3.98
N ILE A 260 8.53 -13.40 4.20
CA ILE A 260 9.05 -13.76 5.54
C ILE A 260 9.89 -12.61 6.11
N THR A 261 10.77 -12.03 5.28
CA THR A 261 11.60 -10.89 5.70
C THR A 261 10.74 -9.70 6.09
N GLY A 262 9.72 -9.36 5.29
CA GLY A 262 8.79 -8.27 5.63
C GLY A 262 8.04 -8.52 6.95
N PHE A 263 7.51 -9.73 7.13
CA PHE A 263 6.82 -10.13 8.36
C PHE A 263 7.73 -9.99 9.59
N LEU A 264 8.91 -10.61 9.57
CA LEU A 264 9.86 -10.56 10.69
C LEU A 264 10.36 -9.14 10.94
N TYR A 265 10.62 -8.37 9.88
CA TYR A 265 11.09 -7.00 10.02
C TYR A 265 10.04 -6.11 10.69
N THR A 266 8.77 -6.27 10.34
CA THR A 266 7.69 -5.56 11.03
C THR A 266 7.54 -5.98 12.48
N LEU A 267 7.72 -7.25 12.85
CA LEU A 267 7.71 -7.64 14.26
C LEU A 267 8.81 -6.92 15.06
N LEU A 268 9.99 -6.71 14.47
CA LEU A 268 11.06 -5.90 15.10
C LEU A 268 10.65 -4.43 15.24
N ILE A 269 10.01 -3.85 14.22
CA ILE A 269 9.47 -2.48 14.28
C ILE A 269 8.42 -2.37 15.40
N LEU A 270 7.49 -3.31 15.49
CA LEU A 270 6.46 -3.33 16.53
C LEU A 270 7.05 -3.51 17.93
N ALA A 271 8.08 -4.35 18.10
CA ALA A 271 8.78 -4.49 19.38
C ALA A 271 9.42 -3.16 19.82
N PHE A 272 9.99 -2.38 18.89
CA PHE A 272 10.46 -1.03 19.19
C PHE A 272 9.32 -0.07 19.59
N PHE A 273 8.21 -0.08 18.83
CA PHE A 273 7.07 0.79 19.12
C PHE A 273 6.35 0.42 20.41
N GLN A 274 6.33 -0.85 20.83
CA GLN A 274 5.75 -1.26 22.10
C GLN A 274 6.33 -0.46 23.30
N HIS A 275 7.60 -0.06 23.25
CA HIS A 275 8.25 0.68 24.32
C HIS A 275 8.29 2.20 24.14
N THR A 276 8.04 2.69 22.92
CA THR A 276 8.27 4.09 22.55
C THR A 276 7.00 4.82 22.13
N LEU A 277 5.97 4.10 21.68
CA LEU A 277 4.75 4.68 21.12
C LEU A 277 4.01 5.58 22.11
N ASP A 278 3.92 5.18 23.38
CA ASP A 278 3.34 6.02 24.43
C ASP A 278 4.10 7.34 24.61
N LYS A 279 5.44 7.30 24.53
CA LYS A 279 6.29 8.50 24.68
C LYS A 279 6.11 9.44 23.49
N ILE A 280 6.03 8.88 22.27
CA ILE A 280 5.80 9.64 21.04
C ILE A 280 4.41 10.29 21.08
N ASP A 281 3.37 9.54 21.43
CA ASP A 281 1.99 10.03 21.51
C ASP A 281 1.85 11.14 22.56
N ASN A 282 2.41 10.94 23.76
CA ASN A 282 2.41 11.95 24.81
C ASN A 282 3.18 13.22 24.41
N PHE A 283 4.34 13.07 23.74
CA PHE A 283 5.11 14.20 23.22
C PHE A 283 4.27 14.98 22.20
N TYR A 284 3.66 14.31 21.22
CA TYR A 284 2.80 14.95 20.22
C TYR A 284 1.65 15.73 20.84
N MET A 285 1.01 15.19 21.89
CA MET A 285 -0.12 15.83 22.54
C MET A 285 0.30 17.04 23.39
N THR A 286 1.31 16.87 24.25
CA THR A 286 1.50 17.74 25.43
C THR A 286 2.64 18.75 25.29
N ASP A 287 3.68 18.44 24.50
CA ASP A 287 4.89 19.26 24.46
C ASP A 287 4.72 20.51 23.59
N HIS A 288 5.18 21.66 24.09
CA HIS A 288 5.09 22.94 23.40
C HIS A 288 5.87 22.96 22.07
N TYR A 289 6.99 22.24 21.99
CA TYR A 289 7.82 22.15 20.79
C TYR A 289 7.36 21.07 19.82
N ALA A 290 6.33 20.27 20.17
CA ALA A 290 5.87 19.16 19.34
C ALA A 290 5.53 19.56 17.91
N PRO A 291 4.78 20.64 17.61
CA PRO A 291 4.44 20.99 16.24
C PRO A 291 5.67 21.21 15.35
N LEU A 292 6.67 21.91 15.87
CA LEU A 292 7.91 22.17 15.15
C LEU A 292 8.71 20.89 14.93
N VAL A 293 8.87 20.07 15.97
CA VAL A 293 9.62 18.80 15.89
C VAL A 293 8.94 17.81 14.96
N ILE A 294 7.60 17.71 14.97
CA ILE A 294 6.82 16.87 14.05
C ILE A 294 7.12 17.26 12.60
N ILE A 295 7.00 18.55 12.27
CA ILE A 295 7.23 19.04 10.90
C ILE A 295 8.68 18.80 10.48
N VAL A 296 9.65 19.25 11.29
CA VAL A 296 11.07 19.14 10.96
C VAL A 296 11.49 17.68 10.80
N SER A 297 11.08 16.79 11.71
CA SER A 297 11.44 15.37 11.66
C SER A 297 10.91 14.71 10.39
N HIS A 298 9.62 14.84 10.07
CA HIS A 298 9.04 14.14 8.92
C HIS A 298 9.50 14.71 7.58
N VAL A 299 9.71 16.03 7.49
CA VAL A 299 10.34 16.63 6.29
C VAL A 299 11.77 16.10 6.14
N SER A 300 12.55 16.04 7.23
CA SER A 300 13.93 15.52 7.20
C SER A 300 13.96 14.05 6.77
N LEU A 301 13.06 13.21 7.31
CA LEU A 301 12.92 11.81 6.90
C LEU A 301 12.57 11.70 5.41
N GLY A 302 11.64 12.52 4.92
CA GLY A 302 11.28 12.58 3.51
C GLY A 302 12.47 12.94 2.63
N LEU A 303 13.22 14.00 2.99
CA LEU A 303 14.43 14.40 2.28
C LEU A 303 15.44 13.26 2.21
N VAL A 304 15.74 12.61 3.34
CA VAL A 304 16.65 11.46 3.39
C VAL A 304 16.17 10.34 2.47
N ALA A 305 14.90 9.91 2.54
CA ALA A 305 14.37 8.88 1.65
C ALA A 305 14.50 9.25 0.17
N PHE A 306 14.27 10.52 -0.19
CA PHE A 306 14.32 10.96 -1.58
C PHE A 306 15.76 11.10 -2.13
N THR A 307 16.78 11.10 -1.27
CA THR A 307 18.19 11.06 -1.72
C THR A 307 18.66 9.67 -2.17
N LEU A 308 17.95 8.58 -1.81
CA LEU A 308 18.50 7.23 -1.89
C LEU A 308 18.55 6.57 -3.29
N ASP A 309 17.85 7.07 -4.33
CA ASP A 309 17.97 6.52 -5.72
C ASP A 309 17.30 7.35 -6.86
N SER A 310 17.09 6.73 -8.02
CA SER A 310 16.35 7.18 -9.20
C SER A 310 14.83 7.05 -9.04
N TRP A 311 14.05 7.70 -9.93
CA TRP A 311 12.59 7.82 -9.85
C TRP A 311 11.87 6.46 -9.71
N SER A 312 10.98 6.32 -8.73
CA SER A 312 10.11 5.16 -8.48
C SER A 312 8.76 5.59 -7.89
N THR A 313 7.70 4.79 -8.07
CA THR A 313 6.36 5.04 -7.50
C THR A 313 6.36 5.06 -5.98
N SER A 314 7.26 4.30 -5.36
CA SER A 314 7.43 4.20 -3.91
C SER A 314 7.68 5.56 -3.23
N ARG A 315 8.30 6.53 -3.91
CA ARG A 315 8.57 7.85 -3.31
C ARG A 315 7.31 8.64 -3.07
N GLY A 316 6.38 8.56 -4.01
CA GLY A 316 5.08 9.20 -3.87
C GLY A 316 4.31 8.61 -2.69
N ASP A 317 4.41 7.29 -2.48
CA ASP A 317 3.78 6.60 -1.35
C ASP A 317 4.44 6.98 -0.02
N THR A 318 5.77 7.11 0.03
CA THR A 318 6.51 7.60 1.20
C THR A 318 6.14 9.05 1.53
N ALA A 319 6.08 9.95 0.52
CA ALA A 319 5.66 11.34 0.70
C ALA A 319 4.24 11.43 1.29
N GLN A 320 3.34 10.62 0.77
CA GLN A 320 1.96 10.53 1.23
C GLN A 320 1.85 9.99 2.66
N ALA A 321 2.61 8.94 3.00
CA ALA A 321 2.60 8.34 4.34
C ALA A 321 3.14 9.31 5.40
N LEU A 322 4.31 9.93 5.13
CA LEU A 322 4.89 10.94 6.02
C LEU A 322 4.00 12.17 6.13
N GLY A 323 3.41 12.62 5.01
CA GLY A 323 2.46 13.72 5.01
C GLY A 323 1.26 13.44 5.92
N THR A 324 0.63 12.27 5.75
CA THR A 324 -0.50 11.82 6.60
C THR A 324 -0.10 11.75 8.08
N GLY A 325 1.09 11.21 8.39
CA GLY A 325 1.63 11.12 9.74
C GLY A 325 1.78 12.48 10.41
N VAL A 326 2.35 13.47 9.72
CA VAL A 326 2.44 14.86 10.22
C VAL A 326 1.06 15.45 10.45
N GLY A 327 0.16 15.29 9.49
CA GLY A 327 -1.20 15.82 9.60
C GLY A 327 -1.93 15.31 10.84
N ALA A 328 -1.90 14.00 11.04
CA ALA A 328 -2.52 13.34 12.19
C ALA A 328 -1.85 13.74 13.52
N ALA A 329 -0.52 13.84 13.56
CA ALA A 329 0.23 14.25 14.75
C ALA A 329 -0.04 15.71 15.14
N LEU A 330 -0.04 16.64 14.17
CA LEU A 330 -0.39 18.05 14.40
C LEU A 330 -1.84 18.20 14.85
N ALA A 331 -2.78 17.47 14.24
CA ALA A 331 -4.18 17.48 14.67
C ALA A 331 -4.36 16.90 16.07
N THR A 332 -3.57 15.89 16.45
CA THR A 332 -3.54 15.34 17.80
C THR A 332 -3.11 16.41 18.82
N HIS A 333 -2.06 17.17 18.52
CA HIS A 333 -1.63 18.31 19.35
C HIS A 333 -2.75 19.35 19.51
N VAL A 334 -3.34 19.79 18.39
CA VAL A 334 -4.42 20.79 18.39
C VAL A 334 -5.64 20.30 19.18
N ASN A 335 -6.04 19.04 18.99
CA ASN A 335 -7.16 18.45 19.71
C ASN A 335 -6.93 18.44 21.23
N TYR A 336 -5.70 18.15 21.66
CA TYR A 336 -5.34 18.17 23.08
C TYR A 336 -5.39 19.59 23.65
N GLN A 337 -4.73 20.55 22.99
CA GLN A 337 -4.66 21.95 23.44
C GLN A 337 -6.05 22.61 23.52
N LEU A 338 -6.95 22.26 22.60
CA LEU A 338 -8.31 22.79 22.55
C LEU A 338 -9.33 21.94 23.34
N GLY A 339 -8.91 20.83 23.94
CA GLY A 339 -9.80 19.92 24.68
C GLY A 339 -10.93 19.33 23.82
N LEU A 340 -10.69 19.12 22.51
CA LEU A 340 -11.71 18.69 21.55
C LEU A 340 -11.99 17.18 21.61
N LEU A 341 -10.95 16.39 21.86
CA LEU A 341 -11.04 14.93 21.96
C LEU A 341 -10.21 14.48 23.16
N GLN A 342 -10.89 14.18 24.27
CA GLN A 342 -10.25 13.69 25.48
C GLN A 342 -10.26 12.17 25.51
N ASP A 343 -9.12 11.59 25.91
CA ASP A 343 -9.01 10.15 26.07
C ASP A 343 -9.80 9.68 27.30
N PRO A 344 -10.43 8.50 27.24
CA PRO A 344 -11.05 7.89 28.42
C PRO A 344 -10.04 7.73 29.57
N PRO A 345 -10.42 8.02 30.82
CA PRO A 345 -9.53 7.87 31.96
C PRO A 345 -9.15 6.40 32.17
N LEU A 346 -7.97 6.14 32.73
CA LEU A 346 -7.50 4.77 32.98
C LEU A 346 -8.45 3.96 33.89
N SER A 347 -9.20 4.64 34.75
CA SER A 347 -10.21 4.03 35.63
C SER A 347 -11.43 3.47 34.88
N SER A 348 -11.67 3.86 33.63
CA SER A 348 -12.76 3.32 32.81
C SER A 348 -12.36 2.10 31.98
N LEU A 349 -11.13 1.60 32.13
CA LEU A 349 -10.63 0.44 31.41
C LEU A 349 -10.85 -0.86 32.21
N PRO A 350 -11.12 -2.00 31.54
CA PRO A 350 -11.30 -2.15 30.09
C PRO A 350 -12.66 -1.64 29.59
N LEU A 351 -12.67 -1.08 28.38
CA LEU A 351 -13.88 -0.66 27.67
C LEU A 351 -14.70 -1.90 27.26
N THR A 352 -16.01 -1.83 27.45
CA THR A 352 -16.94 -2.86 26.99
C THR A 352 -17.50 -2.51 25.62
N LEU A 353 -17.72 -3.51 24.77
CA LEU A 353 -18.37 -3.30 23.49
C LEU A 353 -19.85 -2.95 23.72
N PRO A 354 -20.33 -1.78 23.25
CA PRO A 354 -21.74 -1.45 23.35
C PRO A 354 -22.58 -2.44 22.53
N PRO A 355 -23.84 -2.72 22.92
CA PRO A 355 -24.75 -3.51 22.10
C PRO A 355 -24.87 -2.94 20.69
N ILE A 356 -24.73 -3.79 19.67
CA ILE A 356 -24.85 -3.39 18.27
C ILE A 356 -26.33 -3.14 17.96
N THR A 357 -26.78 -1.90 18.20
CA THR A 357 -28.13 -1.45 17.88
C THR A 357 -28.17 -0.86 16.48
N ILE A 358 -29.37 -0.86 15.86
CA ILE A 358 -29.58 -0.20 14.56
C ILE A 358 -29.18 1.29 14.64
N GLY A 359 -29.50 1.96 15.76
CA GLY A 359 -29.13 3.35 15.98
C GLY A 359 -27.60 3.58 15.96
N LEU A 360 -26.82 2.72 16.62
CA LEU A 360 -25.36 2.78 16.60
C LEU A 360 -24.80 2.55 15.19
N VAL A 361 -25.33 1.57 14.46
CA VAL A 361 -24.91 1.27 13.08
C VAL A 361 -25.22 2.44 12.16
N VAL A 362 -26.44 2.99 12.22
CA VAL A 362 -26.83 4.16 11.41
C VAL A 362 -25.97 5.36 11.75
N LEU A 363 -25.75 5.67 13.03
CA LEU A 363 -24.88 6.76 13.45
C LEU A 363 -23.45 6.57 12.94
N SER A 364 -22.91 5.36 13.03
CA SER A 364 -21.56 5.04 12.56
C SER A 364 -21.42 5.21 11.05
N LEU A 365 -22.45 4.79 10.29
CA LEU A 365 -22.50 4.97 8.84
C LEU A 365 -22.62 6.46 8.46
N VAL A 366 -23.48 7.22 9.15
CA VAL A 366 -23.65 8.66 8.92
C VAL A 366 -22.33 9.41 9.19
N ARG A 367 -21.68 9.15 10.33
CA ARG A 367 -20.33 9.68 10.63
C ARG A 367 -19.36 9.33 9.51
N PHE A 368 -19.31 8.05 9.14
CA PHE A 368 -18.39 7.56 8.14
C PHE A 368 -18.58 8.22 6.77
N PHE A 369 -19.79 8.28 6.23
CA PHE A 369 -20.06 8.87 4.91
C PHE A 369 -19.83 10.38 4.89
N ILE A 370 -20.29 11.11 5.92
CA ILE A 370 -20.05 12.56 6.03
C ILE A 370 -18.55 12.84 6.13
N GLY A 371 -17.85 12.12 7.02
CA GLY A 371 -16.42 12.30 7.23
C GLY A 371 -15.60 11.98 5.97
N VAL A 372 -15.89 10.86 5.29
CA VAL A 372 -15.22 10.50 4.04
C VAL A 372 -15.48 11.55 2.95
N ALA A 373 -16.71 12.05 2.82
CA ALA A 373 -17.01 13.13 1.88
C ALA A 373 -16.16 14.37 2.15
N VAL A 374 -16.02 14.79 3.41
CA VAL A 374 -15.15 15.92 3.80
C VAL A 374 -13.68 15.64 3.47
N ILE A 375 -13.18 14.42 3.73
CA ILE A 375 -11.81 14.03 3.38
C ILE A 375 -11.59 14.08 1.86
N LEU A 376 -12.52 13.57 1.06
CA LEU A 376 -12.42 13.57 -0.40
C LEU A 376 -12.46 14.98 -0.97
N VAL A 377 -13.37 15.83 -0.48
CA VAL A 377 -13.43 17.25 -0.84
C VAL A 377 -12.13 17.95 -0.46
N THR A 378 -11.61 17.73 0.76
CA THR A 378 -10.32 18.28 1.21
C THR A 378 -9.20 17.86 0.25
N ARG A 379 -9.12 16.57 -0.11
CA ARG A 379 -8.13 16.06 -1.06
C ARG A 379 -8.25 16.73 -2.42
N MET A 380 -9.46 16.91 -2.94
CA MET A 380 -9.73 17.55 -4.23
C MET A 380 -9.31 19.02 -4.23
N VAL A 381 -9.76 19.78 -3.23
CA VAL A 381 -9.45 21.22 -3.08
C VAL A 381 -7.94 21.41 -2.91
N MET A 382 -7.32 20.69 -1.98
CA MET A 382 -5.88 20.82 -1.73
C MET A 382 -5.05 20.45 -2.95
N LYS A 383 -5.48 19.46 -3.74
CA LYS A 383 -4.82 19.10 -5.01
C LYS A 383 -4.97 20.20 -6.06
N ALA A 384 -6.15 20.80 -6.19
CA ALA A 384 -6.43 21.88 -7.11
C ALA A 384 -5.66 23.17 -6.77
N VAL A 385 -5.37 23.40 -5.49
CA VAL A 385 -4.59 24.56 -5.03
C VAL A 385 -3.08 24.30 -5.09
N THR A 386 -2.63 23.16 -4.58
CA THR A 386 -1.20 22.88 -4.37
C THR A 386 -0.45 22.65 -5.68
N ILE A 387 -1.05 21.94 -6.65
CA ILE A 387 -0.34 21.64 -7.90
C ILE A 387 -0.03 22.91 -8.71
N PRO A 388 -1.00 23.80 -9.00
CA PRO A 388 -0.71 25.04 -9.71
C PRO A 388 0.25 25.96 -8.96
N PHE A 389 0.16 26.01 -7.63
CA PHE A 389 1.11 26.75 -6.79
C PHE A 389 2.54 26.26 -6.99
N LEU A 390 2.77 24.94 -6.91
CA LEU A 390 4.10 24.35 -7.12
C LEU A 390 4.59 24.54 -8.56
N CYS A 391 3.71 24.46 -9.55
CA CYS A 391 4.08 24.72 -10.94
C CYS A 391 4.59 26.15 -11.12
N ARG A 392 3.89 27.14 -10.54
CA ARG A 392 4.33 28.55 -10.55
C ARG A 392 5.64 28.75 -9.79
N LEU A 393 5.79 28.13 -8.63
CA LEU A 393 7.01 28.23 -7.82
C LEU A 393 8.26 27.69 -8.55
N PHE A 394 8.10 26.63 -9.35
CA PHE A 394 9.19 25.99 -10.09
C PHE A 394 9.28 26.40 -11.56
N GLY A 395 8.45 27.34 -12.03
CA GLY A 395 8.45 27.79 -13.43
C GLY A 395 8.03 26.72 -14.44
N LEU A 396 7.16 25.79 -14.05
CA LEU A 396 6.65 24.71 -14.92
C LEU A 396 5.30 25.09 -15.54
N PRO A 397 5.00 24.67 -16.78
CA PRO A 397 3.70 24.91 -17.41
C PRO A 397 2.58 24.21 -16.61
N SER A 398 1.52 24.95 -16.31
CA SER A 398 0.38 24.47 -15.50
C SER A 398 -0.75 23.85 -16.31
N ASP A 399 -0.67 23.91 -17.64
CA ASP A 399 -1.78 23.59 -18.54
C ASP A 399 -2.07 22.08 -18.60
N ASP A 400 -1.04 21.25 -18.42
CA ASP A 400 -1.19 19.81 -18.24
C ASP A 400 -0.77 19.35 -16.83
N VAL A 401 -1.78 19.24 -15.96
CA VAL A 401 -1.65 18.72 -14.60
C VAL A 401 -1.10 17.28 -14.56
N ARG A 402 -1.32 16.46 -15.61
CA ARG A 402 -0.75 15.10 -15.66
C ARG A 402 0.76 15.16 -15.90
N GLN A 403 1.20 15.99 -16.84
CA GLN A 403 2.63 16.18 -17.11
C GLN A 403 3.34 16.83 -15.92
N ALA A 404 2.73 17.83 -15.28
CA ALA A 404 3.28 18.45 -14.08
C ALA A 404 3.57 17.44 -12.95
N ARG A 405 2.70 16.44 -12.77
CA ARG A 405 2.88 15.36 -11.76
C ARG A 405 3.99 14.38 -12.07
N GLN A 406 4.52 14.36 -13.29
CA GLN A 406 5.68 13.53 -13.62
C GLN A 406 7.00 14.17 -13.14
N HIS A 407 7.00 15.47 -12.85
CA HIS A 407 8.15 16.15 -12.28
C HIS A 407 8.21 15.91 -10.76
N MET A 408 9.29 15.30 -10.28
CA MET A 408 9.50 15.03 -8.85
C MET A 408 9.39 16.27 -7.96
N LYS A 409 9.83 17.44 -8.46
CA LYS A 409 9.72 18.73 -7.75
C LYS A 409 8.28 19.12 -7.45
N VAL A 410 7.31 18.61 -8.21
CA VAL A 410 5.89 18.81 -7.99
C VAL A 410 5.29 17.61 -7.30
N GLU A 411 5.55 16.38 -7.77
CA GLU A 411 4.89 15.17 -7.26
C GLU A 411 5.03 14.99 -5.75
N LEU A 412 6.27 15.05 -5.23
CA LEU A 412 6.54 14.73 -3.82
C LEU A 412 5.99 15.81 -2.89
N PRO A 413 6.26 17.12 -3.11
CA PRO A 413 5.69 18.16 -2.25
C PRO A 413 4.17 18.23 -2.33
N TYR A 414 3.56 18.01 -3.51
CA TYR A 414 2.09 18.00 -3.60
C TYR A 414 1.50 16.85 -2.79
N ARG A 415 2.02 15.62 -2.93
CA ARG A 415 1.52 14.48 -2.15
C ARG A 415 1.73 14.75 -0.65
N TYR A 416 2.91 15.20 -0.24
CA TYR A 416 3.16 15.51 1.16
C TYR A 416 2.15 16.52 1.73
N ILE A 417 1.99 17.69 1.09
CA ILE A 417 1.09 18.76 1.56
C ILE A 417 -0.37 18.30 1.57
N VAL A 418 -0.86 17.70 0.48
CA VAL A 418 -2.26 17.29 0.38
C VAL A 418 -2.60 16.25 1.44
N TYR A 419 -1.74 15.26 1.65
CA TYR A 419 -2.01 14.21 2.63
C TYR A 419 -1.77 14.67 4.07
N SER A 420 -0.92 15.67 4.32
CA SER A 420 -0.88 16.34 5.61
C SER A 420 -2.19 17.03 5.96
N VAL A 421 -2.80 17.74 5.03
CA VAL A 421 -4.11 18.37 5.29
C VAL A 421 -5.21 17.32 5.42
N VAL A 422 -5.18 16.25 4.63
CA VAL A 422 -6.13 15.13 4.77
C VAL A 422 -6.01 14.45 6.15
N GLY A 423 -4.79 14.13 6.60
CA GLY A 423 -4.55 13.54 7.91
C GLY A 423 -5.00 14.48 9.04
N PHE A 424 -4.73 15.78 8.91
CA PHE A 424 -5.19 16.79 9.85
C PHE A 424 -6.73 16.86 9.90
N SER A 425 -7.38 16.91 8.73
CA SER A 425 -8.83 16.95 8.63
C SER A 425 -9.50 15.71 9.21
N CYS A 426 -8.92 14.52 8.99
CA CYS A 426 -9.42 13.27 9.54
C CYS A 426 -9.46 13.28 11.08
N VAL A 427 -8.41 13.80 11.71
CA VAL A 427 -8.20 13.73 13.16
C VAL A 427 -8.80 14.93 13.90
N CYS A 428 -8.90 16.12 13.29
CA CYS A 428 -9.40 17.34 13.95
C CYS A 428 -10.67 17.91 13.30
N VAL A 429 -10.63 18.24 12.00
CA VAL A 429 -11.74 18.96 11.33
C VAL A 429 -13.04 18.15 11.30
N VAL A 430 -12.96 16.87 10.94
CA VAL A 430 -14.14 16.00 10.86
C VAL A 430 -14.78 15.76 12.23
N PRO A 431 -14.02 15.41 13.30
CA PRO A 431 -14.59 15.34 14.65
C PRO A 431 -15.22 16.65 15.13
N LEU A 432 -14.61 17.80 14.81
CA LEU A 432 -15.20 19.10 15.11
C LEU A 432 -16.54 19.30 14.39
N LEU A 433 -16.61 18.91 13.11
CA LEU A 433 -17.86 18.92 12.34
C LEU A 433 -18.90 18.01 12.97
N PHE A 434 -18.55 16.79 13.42
CA PHE A 434 -19.48 15.92 14.12
C PHE A 434 -20.02 16.57 15.39
N ARG A 435 -19.18 17.27 16.15
CA ARG A 435 -19.64 18.02 17.33
C ARG A 435 -20.63 19.13 16.96
N ILE A 436 -20.37 19.88 15.88
CA ILE A 436 -21.27 20.93 15.38
C ILE A 436 -22.62 20.35 14.90
N LEU A 437 -22.59 19.18 14.27
CA LEU A 437 -23.77 18.49 13.75
C LEU A 437 -24.51 17.61 14.79
N ASN A 438 -24.08 17.61 16.06
CA ASN A 438 -24.57 16.71 17.11
C ASN A 438 -24.47 15.22 16.74
N LEU A 439 -23.40 14.87 16.04
CA LEU A 439 -23.02 13.51 15.68
C LEU A 439 -21.86 12.99 16.53
N ALA A 440 -21.26 13.76 17.45
CA ALA A 440 -20.08 13.37 18.24
C ALA A 440 -20.33 12.23 19.23
#